data_AF-A0A1X1W908-F1
#
_entry.id   AF-A0A1X1W908-F1
#
_cell.length_a   1.000
_cell.length_b   1.000
_cell.length_c   1.000
_cell.angle_alpha   90.00
_cell.angle_beta   90.00
_cell.angle_gamma   90.00
#
_symmetry.space_group_name_H-M   'P 1'
#
loop_
_entity.id
_entity.type
_entity.pdbx_description
1 polymer ?
#
loop_
_entity_poly.entity_id
_entity_poly.type
_entity_poly.pdbx_seq_one_letter_code
_entity_poly.pdbx_strand_id
1 'polypeptide(L)'
;MDDVASTLDGPELVIGLVSPLGMNTTDLGNLVQRSLSDCGYLAEVIKLSSLLPAADDQPPGETDDQRIRRLIRTGNKFCKDNDDPAAIARLAVAAIRATRLTL
;
A
#
# COMPACT_ATOMS: atom_id res chain seq x y z
N MET A 1 -39.34 -6.38 16.84
CA MET A 1 -38.99 -7.81 16.92
C MET A 1 -39.18 -8.32 15.50
N ASP A 2 -38.18 -8.26 14.63
CA ASP A 2 -36.73 -8.41 14.84
C ASP A 2 -35.91 -7.35 14.11
N ASP A 3 -34.94 -6.81 14.83
CA ASP A 3 -33.84 -5.97 14.36
C ASP A 3 -32.78 -6.92 13.80
N VAL A 4 -32.73 -7.06 12.47
CA VAL A 4 -31.66 -7.82 11.81
C VAL A 4 -30.44 -6.92 11.79
N ALA A 5 -29.59 -7.10 12.79
CA ALA A 5 -28.26 -6.51 12.87
C ALA A 5 -27.49 -6.80 11.57
N SER A 6 -27.41 -5.82 10.65
CA SER A 6 -26.19 -5.63 9.87
C SER A 6 -25.28 -4.75 10.73
N THR A 7 -24.39 -5.41 11.47
CA THR A 7 -23.32 -4.74 12.20
C THR A 7 -22.67 -3.69 11.30
N LEU A 8 -22.77 -2.44 11.75
CA LEU A 8 -22.37 -1.22 11.06
C LEU A 8 -20.86 -1.24 10.79
N ASP A 9 -20.43 -1.75 9.64
CA ASP A 9 -19.16 -1.32 9.08
C ASP A 9 -19.38 0.10 8.56
N GLY A 10 -18.86 1.08 9.29
CA GLY A 10 -18.79 2.47 8.83
C GLY A 10 -18.08 2.57 7.47
N PRO A 11 -18.12 3.74 6.80
CA PRO A 11 -17.49 3.88 5.49
C PRO A 11 -16.00 3.52 5.53
N GLU A 12 -15.56 2.59 4.70
CA GLU A 12 -14.14 2.27 4.52
C GLU A 12 -13.49 3.31 3.59
N LEU A 13 -12.33 3.85 3.99
CA LEU A 13 -11.57 4.81 3.21
C LEU A 13 -10.32 4.15 2.61
N VAL A 14 -10.17 4.24 1.29
CA VAL A 14 -8.96 3.79 0.59
C VAL A 14 -8.27 5.03 0.00
N ILE A 15 -7.07 5.34 0.50
CA ILE A 15 -6.31 6.53 0.09
C ILE A 15 -5.03 6.10 -0.62
N GLY A 16 -4.91 6.47 -1.89
CA GLY A 16 -3.65 6.33 -2.64
C GLY A 16 -2.72 7.49 -2.33
N LEU A 17 -1.60 7.21 -1.65
CA LEU A 17 -0.57 8.21 -1.36
C LEU A 17 0.50 8.21 -2.47
N VAL A 18 0.68 9.37 -3.10
CA VAL A 18 1.70 9.61 -4.14
C VAL A 18 2.47 10.87 -3.80
N SER A 19 3.79 10.81 -3.91
CA SER A 19 4.70 11.90 -3.54
C SER A 19 5.79 12.11 -4.61
N PRO A 20 6.37 13.32 -4.69
CA PRO A 20 7.57 13.55 -5.48
C PRO A 20 8.75 12.70 -5.00
N LEU A 21 9.66 12.36 -5.92
CA LEU A 21 10.91 11.69 -5.57
C LEU A 21 11.73 12.54 -4.59
N GLY A 22 12.33 11.88 -3.58
CA GLY A 22 13.09 12.54 -2.53
C GLY A 22 12.26 13.07 -1.36
N MET A 23 10.92 12.99 -1.43
CA MET A 23 10.06 13.36 -0.30
C MET A 23 9.97 12.21 0.71
N ASN A 24 9.96 12.54 2.01
CA ASN A 24 9.72 11.56 3.06
C ASN A 24 8.24 11.14 3.06
N THR A 25 7.94 10.12 2.25
CA THR A 25 6.59 9.58 2.09
C THR A 25 6.12 8.83 3.33
N THR A 26 7.06 8.34 4.15
CA THR A 26 6.76 7.68 5.42
C THR A 26 6.15 8.67 6.40
N ASP A 27 6.73 9.87 6.52
CA ASP A 27 6.20 10.91 7.41
C ASP A 27 4.81 11.38 6.96
N LEU A 28 4.60 11.52 5.66
CA LEU A 28 3.27 11.83 5.10
C LEU A 28 2.25 10.73 5.43
N GLY A 29 2.63 9.46 5.25
CA GLY A 29 1.78 8.31 5.60
C GLY A 29 1.42 8.29 7.09
N ASN A 30 2.41 8.49 7.96
CA ASN A 30 2.23 8.56 9.41
C ASN A 30 1.31 9.71 9.82
N LEU A 31 1.40 10.87 9.16
CA LEU A 31 0.54 12.01 9.44
C LEU A 31 -0.91 11.70 9.08
N VAL A 32 -1.16 11.17 7.89
CA VAL A 32 -2.51 10.79 7.44
C VAL A 32 -3.11 9.71 8.34
N GLN A 33 -2.31 8.70 8.72
CA GLN A 33 -2.74 7.64 9.62
C GLN A 33 -3.19 8.21 10.98
N ARG A 34 -2.40 9.10 11.58
CA ARG A 34 -2.75 9.76 12.85
C ARG A 34 -4.04 10.57 12.72
N SER A 35 -4.19 11.39 11.68
CA SER A 35 -5.41 12.17 11.47
C SER A 35 -6.65 11.31 11.30
N LEU A 36 -6.53 10.14 10.66
CA LEU A 36 -7.64 9.19 10.55
C LEU A 36 -7.97 8.53 11.90
N SER A 37 -6.95 8.15 12.67
CA SER A 37 -7.13 7.61 14.01
C SER A 37 -7.78 8.61 14.98
N ASP A 38 -7.45 9.90 14.88
CA ASP A 38 -8.11 10.97 15.65
C ASP A 38 -9.62 11.08 15.32
N CYS A 39 -10.02 10.65 14.11
CA CYS A 39 -11.42 10.55 13.70
C CYS A 39 -12.06 9.18 13.99
N GLY A 40 -11.37 8.29 14.70
CA GLY A 40 -11.88 6.96 15.09
C GLY A 40 -11.71 5.86 14.04
N TYR A 41 -10.95 6.10 12.97
CA TYR A 41 -10.63 5.06 11.99
C TYR A 41 -9.44 4.20 12.43
N LEU A 42 -9.54 2.89 12.19
CA LEU A 42 -8.38 2.02 12.14
C LEU A 42 -7.70 2.18 10.77
N ALA A 43 -6.47 2.66 10.76
CA ALA A 43 -5.75 2.99 9.54
C ALA A 43 -4.56 2.03 9.33
N GLU A 44 -4.59 1.28 8.23
CA GLU A 44 -3.58 0.31 7.83
C GLU A 44 -2.77 0.81 6.62
N VAL A 45 -1.44 0.65 6.67
CA VAL A 45 -0.54 1.13 5.60
C VAL A 45 -0.06 -0.03 4.74
N ILE A 46 -0.44 -0.02 3.46
CA ILE A 46 0.01 -1.01 2.49
C ILE A 46 1.09 -0.39 1.58
N LYS A 47 2.34 -0.79 1.77
CA LYS A 47 3.46 -0.33 0.94
C LYS A 47 3.54 -1.16 -0.34
N LEU A 48 3.17 -0.59 -1.49
CA LEU A 48 3.14 -1.32 -2.76
C LEU A 48 4.47 -2.02 -3.12
N SER A 49 5.60 -1.38 -2.81
CA SER A 49 6.90 -1.97 -3.11
C SER A 49 7.20 -3.24 -2.31
N SER A 50 6.60 -3.44 -1.12
CA SER A 50 6.76 -4.66 -0.32
C SER A 50 5.93 -5.83 -0.85
N LEU A 51 5.01 -5.58 -1.78
CA LEU A 51 4.20 -6.62 -2.43
C LEU A 51 4.92 -7.24 -3.63
N LEU A 52 5.99 -6.60 -4.13
CA LEU A 52 6.74 -7.09 -5.29
C LEU A 52 7.64 -8.26 -4.88
N PRO A 53 7.84 -9.26 -5.77
CA PRO A 53 8.87 -10.27 -5.58
C PRO A 53 10.24 -9.60 -5.41
N ALA A 54 11.05 -10.07 -4.46
CA ALA A 54 12.38 -9.52 -4.12
C ALA A 54 12.37 -8.07 -3.58
N ALA A 55 11.28 -7.65 -2.91
CA ALA A 55 11.21 -6.35 -2.24
C ALA A 55 12.31 -6.14 -1.18
N ASP A 56 12.71 -7.22 -0.50
CA ASP A 56 13.63 -7.18 0.65
C ASP A 56 15.12 -7.28 0.25
N ASP A 57 15.42 -7.54 -1.02
CA ASP A 57 16.79 -7.66 -1.53
C ASP A 57 17.41 -6.27 -1.80
N GLN A 58 17.42 -5.40 -0.78
CA GLN A 58 18.13 -4.12 -0.88
C GLN A 58 19.64 -4.38 -0.81
N PRO A 59 20.41 -4.02 -1.86
CA PRO A 59 21.86 -4.14 -1.82
C PRO A 59 22.47 -3.25 -0.72
N PRO A 60 23.50 -3.71 0.00
CA PRO A 60 24.22 -2.89 0.96
C PRO A 60 24.79 -1.63 0.30
N GLY A 61 24.57 -0.46 0.92
CA GLY A 61 25.08 0.81 0.41
C GLY A 61 24.32 1.40 -0.79
N GLU A 62 23.16 0.84 -1.15
CA GLU A 62 22.30 1.40 -2.20
C GLU A 62 21.82 2.82 -1.82
N THR A 63 22.00 3.79 -2.71
CA THR A 63 21.47 5.16 -2.52
C THR A 63 19.97 5.21 -2.77
N ASP A 64 19.28 6.25 -2.28
CA ASP A 64 17.83 6.39 -2.51
C ASP A 64 17.46 6.45 -4.00
N ASP A 65 18.25 7.15 -4.82
CA ASP A 65 18.05 7.21 -6.27
C ASP A 65 18.17 5.83 -6.93
N GLN A 66 19.15 5.03 -6.50
CA GLN A 66 19.33 3.66 -6.99
C GLN A 66 18.16 2.77 -6.58
N ARG A 67 17.75 2.86 -5.31
CA ARG A 67 16.60 2.13 -4.75
C ARG A 67 15.33 2.46 -5.52
N ILE A 68 15.03 3.74 -5.76
CA ILE A 68 13.86 4.19 -6.53
C ILE A 68 13.89 3.59 -7.95
N ARG A 69 15.01 3.73 -8.67
CA ARG A 69 15.14 3.19 -10.04
C ARG A 69 15.00 1.68 -10.08
N ARG A 70 15.54 0.96 -9.08
CA ARG A 70 15.39 -0.48 -8.96
C ARG A 70 13.93 -0.87 -8.76
N LEU A 71 13.23 -0.25 -7.80
CA LEU A 71 11.82 -0.53 -7.53
C LEU A 71 10.92 -0.26 -8.75
N ILE A 72 11.15 0.84 -9.47
CA ILE A 72 10.44 1.14 -10.74
C ILE A 72 10.69 0.03 -11.77
N ARG A 73 11.96 -0.38 -11.95
CA ARG A 73 12.32 -1.44 -12.90
C ARG A 73 11.68 -2.77 -12.52
N THR A 74 11.72 -3.13 -11.24
CA THR A 74 11.10 -4.36 -10.71
C THR A 74 9.59 -4.34 -10.94
N GLY A 75 8.92 -3.23 -10.65
CA GLY A 75 7.49 -3.07 -10.91
C GLY A 75 7.14 -3.21 -12.39
N ASN A 76 7.85 -2.50 -13.28
CA ASN A 76 7.63 -2.60 -14.72
C ASN A 76 7.89 -4.01 -15.25
N LYS A 77 8.92 -4.68 -14.75
CA LYS A 77 9.20 -6.08 -15.08
C LYS A 77 8.06 -6.99 -14.62
N PHE A 78 7.55 -6.79 -13.40
CA PHE A 78 6.43 -7.57 -12.88
C PHE A 78 5.18 -7.45 -13.77
N CYS A 79 4.81 -6.23 -14.18
CA CYS A 79 3.70 -6.04 -15.11
C CYS A 79 3.95 -6.73 -16.46
N LYS A 80 5.17 -6.63 -17.00
CA LYS A 80 5.54 -7.27 -18.27
C LYS A 80 5.51 -8.80 -18.19
N ASP A 81 6.06 -9.38 -17.13
CA ASP A 81 6.12 -10.84 -16.94
C ASP A 81 4.72 -11.46 -16.78
N ASN A 82 3.74 -10.68 -16.31
CA ASN A 82 2.33 -11.08 -16.18
C ASN A 82 1.45 -10.66 -17.38
N ASP A 83 2.01 -9.99 -18.39
CA ASP A 83 1.26 -9.39 -19.51
C ASP A 83 0.06 -8.52 -19.06
N ASP A 84 0.21 -7.80 -17.94
CA ASP A 84 -0.85 -6.98 -17.36
C ASP A 84 -0.28 -5.67 -16.80
N PRO A 85 -0.58 -4.50 -17.41
CA PRO A 85 -0.11 -3.21 -16.91
C PRO A 85 -0.67 -2.87 -15.50
N ALA A 86 -1.78 -3.49 -15.10
CA ALA A 86 -2.41 -3.30 -13.79
C ALA A 86 -1.99 -4.37 -12.75
N ALA A 87 -1.01 -5.23 -13.05
CA ALA A 87 -0.63 -6.33 -12.17
C ALA A 87 -0.30 -5.88 -10.73
N ILE A 88 0.42 -4.77 -10.55
CA ILE A 88 0.73 -4.20 -9.23
C ILE A 88 -0.54 -3.72 -8.51
N ALA A 89 -1.48 -3.10 -9.23
CA ALA A 89 -2.75 -2.68 -8.65
C ALA A 89 -3.56 -3.89 -8.16
N ARG A 90 -3.49 -5.03 -8.87
CA ARG A 90 -4.13 -6.27 -8.40
C ARG A 90 -3.48 -6.80 -7.12
N LEU A 91 -2.16 -6.71 -6.97
CA LEU A 91 -1.49 -7.03 -5.71
C LEU A 91 -1.99 -6.14 -4.57
N ALA A 92 -2.14 -4.84 -4.82
CA ALA A 92 -2.69 -3.91 -3.84
C ALA A 92 -4.11 -4.29 -3.41
N VAL A 93 -5.00 -4.59 -4.36
CA VAL A 93 -6.37 -5.03 -4.09
C VAL A 93 -6.38 -6.34 -3.31
N ALA A 94 -5.51 -7.29 -3.64
CA ALA A 94 -5.37 -8.54 -2.91
C ALA A 94 -4.91 -8.30 -1.46
N ALA A 95 -3.93 -7.41 -1.25
CA ALA A 95 -3.46 -7.02 0.08
C ALA A 95 -4.56 -6.36 0.91
N ILE A 96 -5.30 -5.40 0.34
CA ILE A 96 -6.45 -4.76 1.00
C ILE A 96 -7.47 -5.81 1.45
N ARG A 97 -7.82 -6.75 0.56
CA ARG A 97 -8.77 -7.83 0.88
C ARG A 97 -8.25 -8.74 1.98
N ALA A 98 -6.96 -9.06 1.99
CA ALA A 98 -6.35 -9.87 3.03
C ALA A 98 -6.37 -9.16 4.39
N THR A 99 -6.05 -7.87 4.43
CA THR A 99 -6.09 -7.04 5.65
C THR A 99 -7.50 -7.04 6.27
N ARG A 100 -8.56 -6.96 5.44
CA ARG A 100 -9.95 -7.02 5.93
C ARG A 100 -10.30 -8.33 6.64
N LEU A 101 -9.59 -9.43 6.37
CA LEU A 101 -9.84 -10.72 7.05
C LEU A 101 -9.10 -10.82 8.39
N THR A 102 -8.16 -9.92 8.66
CA THR A 102 -7.32 -9.91 9.86
C THR A 102 -7.71 -8.83 10.87
N LEU A 103 -8.53 -7.87 10.45
CA LEU A 103 -9.13 -6.83 11.28
C LEU A 103 -10.42 -7.33 11.92
#